data_AF-A0A067Z3F3-F1
#
_entry.id   AF-A0A067Z3F3-F1
#
_cell.length_a   1.000
_cell.length_b   1.000
_cell.length_c   1.000
_cell.angle_alpha   90.00
_cell.angle_beta   90.00
_cell.angle_gamma   90.00
#
_symmetry.space_group_name_H-M   'P 1'
#
loop_
_entity.id
_entity.type
_entity.pdbx_description
1 polymer ?
#
loop_
_entity_poly.entity_id
_entity_poly.type
_entity_poly.pdbx_seq_one_letter_code
_entity_poly.pdbx_strand_id
1 'polypeptide(L)'
;MALLSLYGAHTIGEYGGFPSWSRSQEEEADTLAVDLMAKAGYSVSMAETSLDALNTADQRDAARAELKAKAAQEKARQEAEKNQKDNLTAAVLSPILTPGFSLLGSGLNYVGKGVVYVNLDHPHAAERKAELSHYINRNYADLIPILHKAPFQKWIRSREVQKFLHESQAINDIADTAATKNWQKTRELLAGIGSPVRSSQIWLYFNILTEAGLGQNRQAIADLQAASQRDDVILQTVSIWADYLDSQGKTDDALAYLAQEQKLFDDPATLPQQITIAKKAKKTITVNELVVECQMTGIDRLQQQCSAASKS
;
A
#
# COMPACT_ATOMS: atom_id res chain seq x y z
N MET A 1 -13.16 -27.15 -5.40
CA MET A 1 -11.88 -27.08 -4.67
C MET A 1 -10.91 -26.01 -5.20
N ALA A 2 -11.17 -25.37 -6.36
CA ALA A 2 -10.45 -24.16 -6.78
C ALA A 2 -10.59 -22.98 -5.80
N LEU A 3 -11.70 -22.96 -5.04
CA LEU A 3 -11.99 -21.93 -4.05
C LEU A 3 -10.93 -21.78 -2.94
N LEU A 4 -10.27 -22.85 -2.50
CA LEU A 4 -9.31 -22.75 -1.38
C LEU A 4 -7.92 -22.22 -1.80
N SER A 5 -7.49 -22.50 -3.04
CA SER A 5 -6.26 -21.91 -3.60
C SER A 5 -6.46 -20.44 -3.99
N LEU A 6 -7.65 -20.12 -4.53
CA LEU A 6 -8.08 -18.74 -4.74
C LEU A 6 -8.20 -17.98 -3.42
N TYR A 7 -8.75 -18.58 -2.36
CA TYR A 7 -8.85 -17.94 -1.05
C TYR A 7 -7.48 -17.65 -0.44
N GLY A 8 -6.53 -18.59 -0.47
CA GLY A 8 -5.18 -18.39 0.08
C GLY A 8 -4.43 -17.27 -0.64
N ALA A 9 -4.42 -17.28 -1.98
CA ALA A 9 -3.81 -16.23 -2.80
C ALA A 9 -4.52 -14.88 -2.64
N HIS A 10 -5.85 -14.88 -2.49
CA HIS A 10 -6.65 -13.67 -2.25
C HIS A 10 -6.36 -13.06 -0.87
N THR A 11 -6.29 -13.87 0.19
CA THR A 11 -5.99 -13.39 1.55
C THR A 11 -4.53 -12.97 1.78
N ILE A 12 -3.58 -13.65 1.14
CA ILE A 12 -2.15 -13.30 1.23
C ILE A 12 -1.85 -12.14 0.27
N GLY A 13 -2.49 -12.14 -0.91
CA GLY A 13 -2.36 -11.16 -1.97
C GLY A 13 -2.86 -9.76 -1.61
N GLU A 14 -4.09 -9.67 -1.07
CA GLU A 14 -4.72 -8.37 -0.84
C GLU A 14 -4.23 -7.68 0.44
N TYR A 15 -3.79 -8.42 1.46
CA TYR A 15 -3.50 -7.82 2.79
C TYR A 15 -2.37 -8.50 3.58
N GLY A 16 -1.65 -9.44 2.96
CA GLY A 16 -0.48 -10.07 3.59
C GLY A 16 0.64 -9.08 3.94
N GLY A 17 0.49 -7.79 3.56
CA GLY A 17 1.49 -6.77 3.80
C GLY A 17 2.79 -7.31 3.24
N PHE A 18 2.83 -7.55 1.92
CA PHE A 18 4.11 -7.80 1.30
C PHE A 18 5.03 -6.67 1.75
N PRO A 19 6.24 -7.01 2.25
CA PRO A 19 7.31 -6.03 2.26
C PRO A 19 7.27 -5.37 0.88
N SER A 20 7.51 -4.07 0.80
CA SER A 20 7.68 -3.44 -0.50
C SER A 20 8.91 -4.04 -1.18
N TRP A 21 8.68 -5.12 -1.89
CA TRP A 21 9.64 -5.79 -2.74
C TRP A 21 9.85 -4.89 -3.94
N SER A 22 11.10 -4.78 -4.38
CA SER A 22 11.36 -4.21 -5.69
C SER A 22 10.64 -5.05 -6.74
N ARG A 23 10.33 -4.43 -7.88
CA ARG A 23 9.71 -5.12 -9.02
C ARG A 23 10.48 -6.39 -9.42
N SER A 24 11.82 -6.34 -9.39
CA SER A 24 12.67 -7.50 -9.64
C SER A 24 12.59 -8.59 -8.55
N GLN A 25 12.41 -8.21 -7.28
CA GLN A 25 12.23 -9.18 -6.19
C GLN A 25 10.90 -9.92 -6.32
N GLU A 26 9.85 -9.27 -6.84
CA GLU A 26 8.57 -9.92 -7.11
C GLU A 26 8.69 -11.00 -8.21
N GLU A 27 9.39 -10.69 -9.32
CA GLU A 27 9.64 -11.64 -10.41
C GLU A 27 10.54 -12.81 -9.96
N GLU A 28 11.60 -12.52 -9.18
CA GLU A 28 12.46 -13.54 -8.58
C GLU A 28 11.68 -14.44 -7.61
N ALA A 29 10.76 -13.87 -6.83
CA ALA A 29 9.92 -14.65 -5.93
C ALA A 29 8.92 -15.54 -6.69
N ASP A 30 8.33 -15.05 -7.77
CA ASP A 30 7.41 -15.82 -8.62
C ASP A 30 8.12 -17.02 -9.26
N THR A 31 9.31 -16.79 -9.83
CA THR A 31 10.13 -17.85 -10.43
C THR A 31 10.64 -18.84 -9.39
N LEU A 32 11.09 -18.38 -8.23
CA LEU A 32 11.45 -19.25 -7.11
C LEU A 32 10.26 -20.09 -6.62
N ALA A 33 9.06 -19.51 -6.56
CA ALA A 33 7.85 -20.23 -6.19
C ALA A 33 7.56 -21.37 -7.18
N VAL A 34 7.69 -21.11 -8.49
CA VAL A 34 7.58 -22.14 -9.53
C VAL A 34 8.62 -23.24 -9.37
N ASP A 35 9.87 -22.89 -9.09
CA ASP A 35 10.95 -23.87 -8.87
C ASP A 35 10.68 -24.76 -7.65
N LEU A 36 10.18 -24.17 -6.56
CA LEU A 36 9.79 -24.91 -5.36
C LEU A 36 8.59 -25.82 -5.64
N MET A 37 7.61 -25.36 -6.41
CA MET A 37 6.48 -26.18 -6.85
C MET A 37 6.95 -27.36 -7.69
N ALA A 38 7.84 -27.13 -8.66
CA ALA A 38 8.40 -28.19 -9.49
C ALA A 38 9.15 -29.23 -8.65
N LYS A 39 10.05 -28.77 -7.76
CA LYS A 39 10.82 -29.64 -6.85
C LYS A 39 9.93 -30.46 -5.90
N ALA A 40 8.80 -29.90 -5.48
CA ALA A 40 7.85 -30.57 -4.61
C ALA A 40 6.81 -31.42 -5.36
N GLY A 41 6.90 -31.52 -6.70
CA GLY A 41 6.00 -32.32 -7.53
C GLY A 41 4.60 -31.69 -7.73
N TYR A 42 4.47 -30.38 -7.56
CA TYR A 42 3.22 -29.65 -7.82
C TYR A 42 3.11 -29.16 -9.26
N SER A 43 1.90 -28.82 -9.69
CA SER A 43 1.65 -28.25 -11.03
C SER A 43 2.10 -26.80 -11.09
N VAL A 44 3.23 -26.55 -11.75
CA VAL A 44 3.80 -25.20 -11.91
C VAL A 44 2.86 -24.21 -12.60
N SER A 45 2.02 -24.68 -13.54
CA SER A 45 1.02 -23.86 -14.23
C SER A 45 -0.03 -23.24 -13.30
N MET A 46 -0.20 -23.77 -12.08
CA MET A 46 -1.12 -23.19 -11.10
C MET A 46 -0.56 -21.93 -10.43
N ALA A 47 0.73 -21.63 -10.58
CA ALA A 47 1.32 -20.38 -10.06
C ALA A 47 0.74 -19.14 -10.75
N GLU A 48 0.35 -19.25 -12.03
CA GLU A 48 -0.32 -18.16 -12.75
C GLU A 48 -1.69 -17.79 -12.13
N THR A 49 -2.34 -18.73 -11.42
CA THR A 49 -3.66 -18.49 -10.80
C THR A 49 -3.57 -17.49 -9.64
N SER A 50 -2.45 -17.41 -8.91
CA SER A 50 -2.28 -16.38 -7.88
C SER A 50 -2.09 -15.00 -8.50
N LEU A 51 -1.39 -14.89 -9.63
CA LEU A 51 -1.24 -13.63 -10.37
C LEU A 51 -2.57 -13.18 -10.99
N ASP A 52 -3.41 -14.12 -11.42
CA ASP A 52 -4.78 -13.80 -11.86
C ASP A 52 -5.65 -13.22 -10.74
N ALA A 53 -5.50 -13.73 -9.51
CA ALA A 53 -6.20 -13.20 -8.34
C ALA A 53 -5.74 -11.78 -8.00
N LEU A 54 -4.44 -11.51 -8.09
CA LEU A 54 -3.86 -10.17 -7.90
C LEU A 54 -4.34 -9.21 -8.98
N ASN A 55 -4.25 -9.58 -10.26
CA ASN A 55 -4.76 -8.77 -11.37
C ASN A 55 -6.27 -8.45 -11.22
N THR A 56 -7.05 -9.40 -10.71
CA THR A 56 -8.48 -9.18 -10.41
C THR A 56 -8.68 -8.21 -9.25
N ALA A 57 -7.84 -8.28 -8.21
CA ALA A 57 -7.86 -7.32 -7.10
C ALA A 57 -7.51 -5.91 -7.59
N ASP A 58 -6.44 -5.78 -8.38
CA ASP A 58 -5.99 -4.53 -8.98
C ASP A 58 -7.10 -3.87 -9.81
N GLN A 59 -7.79 -4.64 -10.67
CA GLN A 59 -8.91 -4.16 -11.46
C GLN A 59 -10.09 -3.67 -10.60
N ARG A 60 -10.39 -4.38 -9.51
CA ARG A 60 -11.46 -3.97 -8.57
C ARG A 60 -11.10 -2.67 -7.86
N ASP A 61 -9.85 -2.52 -7.45
CA ASP A 61 -9.36 -1.33 -6.77
C ASP A 61 -9.31 -0.12 -7.71
N ALA A 62 -8.90 -0.32 -8.96
CA ALA A 62 -8.98 0.70 -10.02
C ALA A 62 -10.42 1.17 -10.23
N ALA A 63 -11.37 0.24 -10.36
CA ALA A 63 -12.78 0.59 -10.50
C ALA A 63 -13.32 1.33 -9.26
N ARG A 64 -12.94 0.91 -8.05
CA ARG A 64 -13.35 1.57 -6.80
C ARG A 64 -12.75 2.96 -6.66
N ALA A 65 -11.49 3.15 -7.07
CA ALA A 65 -10.83 4.44 -7.09
C ALA A 65 -11.48 5.39 -8.09
N GLU A 66 -11.82 4.91 -9.29
CA GLU A 66 -12.54 5.68 -10.30
C GLU A 66 -13.92 6.12 -9.79
N LEU A 67 -14.66 5.23 -9.13
CA LEU A 67 -15.94 5.56 -8.48
C LEU A 67 -15.78 6.62 -7.38
N LYS A 68 -14.74 6.51 -6.54
CA LYS A 68 -14.44 7.53 -5.51
C LYS A 68 -14.05 8.87 -6.13
N ALA A 69 -13.26 8.87 -7.20
CA ALA A 69 -12.88 10.08 -7.92
C ALA A 69 -14.10 10.77 -8.55
N LYS A 70 -14.99 9.99 -9.19
CA LYS A 70 -16.28 10.47 -9.71
C LYS A 70 -17.17 11.03 -8.59
N ALA A 71 -17.26 10.35 -7.45
CA ALA A 71 -18.04 10.83 -6.31
C ALA A 71 -17.46 12.12 -5.70
N ALA A 72 -16.12 12.24 -5.62
CA ALA A 72 -15.46 13.46 -5.17
C ALA A 72 -15.66 14.61 -6.16
N GLN A 73 -15.60 14.35 -7.46
CA GLN A 73 -15.87 15.33 -8.51
C GLN A 73 -17.33 15.78 -8.51
N GLU A 74 -18.27 14.85 -8.34
CA GLU A 74 -19.69 15.15 -8.23
C GLU A 74 -19.98 15.97 -6.96
N LYS A 75 -19.36 15.62 -5.83
CA LYS A 75 -19.47 16.40 -4.59
C LYS A 75 -18.88 17.80 -4.75
N ALA A 76 -17.72 17.93 -5.39
CA ALA A 76 -17.11 19.23 -5.70
C ALA A 76 -17.98 20.04 -6.68
N ARG A 77 -18.64 19.40 -7.64
CA ARG A 77 -19.61 20.04 -8.55
C ARG A 77 -20.84 20.53 -7.80
N GLN A 78 -21.41 19.71 -6.93
CA GLN A 78 -22.56 20.07 -6.07
C GLN A 78 -22.21 21.18 -5.07
N GLU A 79 -20.99 21.18 -4.54
CA GLU A 79 -20.47 22.26 -3.69
C GLU A 79 -20.22 23.54 -4.50
N ALA A 80 -19.70 23.45 -5.73
CA ALA A 80 -19.55 24.59 -6.63
C ALA A 80 -20.90 25.17 -7.08
N GLU A 81 -21.91 24.33 -7.31
CA GLU A 81 -23.29 24.73 -7.60
C GLU A 81 -23.98 25.37 -6.39
N LYS A 82 -23.71 24.89 -5.17
CA LYS A 82 -24.18 25.53 -3.91
C LYS A 82 -23.48 26.85 -3.62
N ASN A 83 -22.18 26.96 -3.91
CA ASN A 83 -21.39 28.16 -3.66
C ASN A 83 -21.66 29.31 -4.63
N GLN A 84 -22.59 29.15 -5.58
CA GLN A 84 -23.10 30.26 -6.40
C GLN A 84 -24.13 31.15 -5.68
N LYS A 85 -24.51 30.84 -4.42
CA LYS A 85 -25.47 31.64 -3.63
C LYS A 85 -24.99 32.21 -2.30
N ASP A 86 -23.82 31.83 -1.78
CA ASP A 86 -23.33 32.37 -0.49
C ASP A 86 -21.82 32.66 -0.54
N ASN A 87 -21.45 33.73 -1.24
CA ASN A 87 -20.16 34.39 -1.01
C ASN A 87 -20.32 35.35 0.16
N LEU A 88 -19.78 35.01 1.34
CA LEU A 88 -19.02 35.92 2.25
C LEU A 88 -18.77 35.42 3.68
N THR A 89 -19.20 34.21 4.09
CA THR A 89 -19.05 33.78 5.50
C THR A 89 -18.17 32.55 5.76
N ALA A 90 -17.75 31.78 4.75
CA ALA A 90 -16.89 30.60 4.96
C ALA A 90 -15.37 30.89 4.90
N ALA A 91 -14.96 32.07 4.41
CA ALA A 91 -13.55 32.41 4.20
C ALA A 91 -12.85 33.04 5.44
N VAL A 92 -13.53 33.17 6.59
CA VAL A 92 -13.02 33.91 7.76
C VAL A 92 -12.89 33.06 9.03
N LEU A 93 -13.23 31.76 9.00
CA LEU A 93 -13.11 30.87 10.17
C LEU A 93 -12.33 29.58 9.88
N SER A 94 -11.10 29.69 9.38
CA SER A 94 -9.99 28.78 9.70
C SER A 94 -8.73 29.23 8.98
N PRO A 95 -7.87 30.00 9.66
CA PRO A 95 -6.50 29.52 9.78
C PRO A 95 -5.86 29.97 11.11
N ILE A 96 -6.40 29.58 12.26
CA ILE A 96 -5.72 29.80 13.54
C ILE A 96 -5.96 28.57 14.41
N LEU A 97 -4.87 27.91 14.83
CA LEU A 97 -4.74 26.74 15.70
C LEU A 97 -4.65 25.35 15.05
N THR A 98 -3.55 25.06 14.33
CA THR A 98 -2.54 24.07 14.82
C THR A 98 -1.24 24.15 14.00
N PRO A 99 -0.17 24.77 14.50
CA PRO A 99 1.17 24.37 14.10
C PRO A 99 1.47 23.06 14.85
N GLY A 100 1.29 21.93 14.17
CA GLY A 100 1.53 20.63 14.76
C GLY A 100 1.15 19.52 13.79
N PHE A 101 2.12 18.69 13.44
CA PHE A 101 1.90 17.45 12.69
C PHE A 101 0.83 16.59 13.36
N SER A 102 -0.16 16.15 12.58
CA SER A 102 -1.15 15.17 13.02
C SER A 102 -0.88 13.87 12.28
N LEU A 103 -0.33 12.89 13.01
CA LEU A 103 -0.10 11.54 12.49
C LEU A 103 -1.41 10.91 11.98
N LEU A 104 -2.54 11.28 12.60
CA LEU A 104 -3.87 10.92 12.13
C LEU A 104 -4.25 11.61 10.83
N GLY A 105 -3.89 12.88 10.62
CA GLY A 105 -4.16 13.59 9.37
C GLY A 105 -3.43 12.98 8.18
N SER A 106 -2.13 12.68 8.32
CA SER A 106 -1.36 11.97 7.30
C SER A 106 -1.85 10.54 7.16
N GLY A 107 -1.89 9.76 8.25
CA GLY A 107 -2.30 8.35 8.24
C GLY A 107 -3.74 8.08 7.79
N LEU A 108 -4.71 8.92 8.14
CA LEU A 108 -6.09 8.78 7.67
C LEU A 108 -6.30 9.27 6.25
N ASN A 109 -5.45 10.15 5.71
CA ASN A 109 -5.47 10.39 4.28
C ASN A 109 -5.07 9.11 3.53
N TYR A 110 -4.19 8.27 4.09
CA TYR A 110 -3.82 6.96 3.55
C TYR A 110 -4.87 5.86 3.78
N VAL A 111 -5.61 5.89 4.91
CA VAL A 111 -6.68 4.90 5.20
C VAL A 111 -8.05 5.29 4.60
N GLY A 112 -8.41 6.58 4.62
CA GLY A 112 -9.75 7.08 4.31
C GLY A 112 -9.95 7.59 2.88
N LYS A 113 -8.94 8.24 2.29
CA LYS A 113 -8.82 8.21 0.82
C LYS A 113 -8.20 6.85 0.58
N GLY A 114 -8.79 6.02 -0.27
CA GLY A 114 -8.03 4.85 -0.73
C GLY A 114 -6.84 5.40 -1.48
N VAL A 115 -5.72 5.63 -0.82
CA VAL A 115 -4.43 5.83 -1.46
C VAL A 115 -4.09 4.41 -1.91
N VAL A 116 -4.41 3.97 -3.13
CA VAL A 116 -3.85 4.46 -4.40
C VAL A 116 -2.34 4.69 -4.26
N TYR A 117 -1.66 3.82 -3.52
CA TYR A 117 -0.34 3.35 -3.97
C TYR A 117 -0.52 2.13 -4.87
N VAL A 118 -1.62 1.39 -4.70
CA VAL A 118 -2.07 0.34 -5.63
C VAL A 118 -2.60 0.87 -6.98
N ASN A 119 -2.71 2.19 -7.18
CA ASN A 119 -3.22 2.77 -8.44
C ASN A 119 -2.34 3.87 -9.05
N LEU A 120 -1.04 3.81 -8.86
CA LEU A 120 -0.18 4.17 -9.98
C LEU A 120 -0.32 3.00 -10.94
N ASP A 121 -0.54 3.22 -12.23
CA ASP A 121 -0.85 2.12 -13.17
C ASP A 121 0.03 0.91 -12.83
N HIS A 122 -0.59 -0.12 -12.23
CA HIS A 122 0.06 -1.36 -11.87
C HIS A 122 -0.35 -2.37 -12.94
N PRO A 123 0.32 -2.42 -14.11
CA PRO A 123 0.25 -3.60 -14.94
C PRO A 123 1.26 -4.65 -14.48
N HIS A 124 1.63 -4.74 -13.18
CA HIS A 124 2.63 -5.73 -12.75
C HIS A 124 2.07 -7.15 -12.69
N ALA A 125 0.86 -7.38 -12.18
CA ALA A 125 0.33 -8.74 -12.11
C ALA A 125 0.13 -9.36 -13.50
N ALA A 126 -0.27 -8.57 -14.50
CA ALA A 126 -0.43 -9.01 -15.88
C ALA A 126 0.93 -9.24 -16.58
N GLU A 127 1.89 -8.34 -16.40
CA GLU A 127 3.24 -8.45 -16.97
C GLU A 127 4.03 -9.59 -16.30
N ARG A 128 4.04 -9.67 -14.97
CA ARG A 128 4.60 -10.80 -14.20
C ARG A 128 3.97 -12.12 -14.60
N LYS A 129 2.66 -12.16 -14.89
CA LYS A 129 2.02 -13.38 -15.41
C LYS A 129 2.60 -13.77 -16.77
N ALA A 130 2.78 -12.81 -17.68
CA ALA A 130 3.38 -13.09 -18.98
C ALA A 130 4.82 -13.60 -18.84
N GLU A 131 5.64 -12.95 -18.02
CA GLU A 131 7.04 -13.35 -17.78
C GLU A 131 7.12 -14.71 -17.09
N LEU A 132 6.30 -14.96 -16.06
CA LEU A 132 6.23 -16.25 -15.39
C LEU A 132 5.79 -17.36 -16.37
N SER A 133 4.87 -17.06 -17.28
CA SER A 133 4.44 -18.01 -18.32
C SER A 133 5.58 -18.32 -19.29
N HIS A 134 6.35 -17.32 -19.72
CA HIS A 134 7.56 -17.53 -20.54
C HIS A 134 8.59 -18.38 -19.79
N TYR A 135 8.81 -18.12 -18.51
CA TYR A 135 9.71 -18.89 -17.66
C TYR A 135 9.25 -20.35 -17.52
N ILE A 136 7.98 -20.60 -17.22
CA ILE A 136 7.41 -21.96 -17.11
C ILE A 136 7.57 -22.69 -18.44
N ASN A 137 7.21 -22.06 -19.56
CA ASN A 137 7.33 -22.68 -20.88
C ASN A 137 8.79 -22.98 -21.25
N ARG A 138 9.74 -22.10 -20.89
CA ARG A 138 11.17 -22.32 -21.18
C ARG A 138 11.78 -23.45 -20.37
N ASN A 139 11.45 -23.54 -19.08
CA ASN A 139 12.15 -24.43 -18.14
C ASN A 139 11.38 -25.71 -17.80
N TYR A 140 10.05 -25.73 -18.00
CA TYR A 140 9.16 -26.78 -17.51
C TYR A 140 8.10 -27.23 -18.53
N ALA A 141 8.26 -26.93 -19.83
CA ALA A 141 7.29 -27.33 -20.87
C ALA A 141 6.96 -28.84 -20.87
N ASP A 142 7.96 -29.68 -20.61
CA ASP A 142 7.82 -31.14 -20.61
C ASP A 142 7.51 -31.72 -19.22
N LEU A 143 7.33 -30.86 -18.20
CA LEU A 143 7.03 -31.32 -16.84
C LEU A 143 5.61 -31.89 -16.79
N ILE A 144 5.50 -33.20 -16.53
CA ILE A 144 4.23 -33.87 -16.22
C ILE A 144 4.10 -33.96 -14.70
N PRO A 145 3.28 -33.11 -14.04
CA PRO A 145 3.23 -33.07 -12.59
C PRO A 145 2.51 -34.29 -12.00
N ILE A 146 3.08 -34.89 -10.95
CA ILE A 146 2.41 -35.89 -10.12
C ILE A 146 1.71 -35.15 -8.97
N LEU A 147 0.40 -34.91 -9.11
CA LEU A 147 -0.34 -34.05 -8.18
C LEU A 147 -0.46 -34.65 -6.76
N HIS A 148 0.42 -34.25 -5.85
CA HIS A 148 0.39 -34.64 -4.43
C HIS A 148 -0.48 -33.70 -3.57
N LYS A 149 -1.80 -33.91 -3.56
CA LYS A 149 -2.74 -33.04 -2.81
C LYS A 149 -2.70 -33.22 -1.29
N ALA A 150 -2.44 -34.43 -0.80
CA ALA A 150 -2.60 -34.77 0.61
C ALA A 150 -1.64 -34.03 1.58
N PRO A 151 -0.32 -33.87 1.28
CA PRO A 151 0.58 -33.13 2.15
C PRO A 151 0.21 -31.65 2.28
N PHE A 152 -0.11 -30.98 1.17
CA PHE A 152 -0.58 -29.60 1.16
C PHE A 152 -1.90 -29.44 1.91
N GLN A 153 -2.88 -30.34 1.68
CA GLN A 153 -4.15 -30.30 2.39
C GLN A 153 -3.99 -30.51 3.90
N LYS A 154 -3.04 -31.33 4.32
CA LYS A 154 -2.71 -31.51 5.74
C LYS A 154 -2.07 -30.25 6.31
N TRP A 155 -1.13 -29.65 5.59
CA TRP A 155 -0.43 -28.43 6.01
C TRP A 155 -1.37 -27.22 6.10
N ILE A 156 -2.18 -26.95 5.07
CA ILE A 156 -3.11 -25.81 5.07
C ILE A 156 -4.16 -25.93 6.19
N ARG A 157 -4.54 -27.16 6.57
CA ARG A 157 -5.46 -27.44 7.68
C ARG A 157 -4.79 -27.51 9.04
N SER A 158 -3.47 -27.37 9.12
CA SER A 158 -2.77 -27.30 10.41
C SER A 158 -3.29 -26.11 11.21
N ARG A 159 -3.28 -26.25 12.54
CA ARG A 159 -3.80 -25.22 13.44
C ARG A 159 -3.03 -23.90 13.27
N GLU A 160 -1.72 -24.00 13.07
CA GLU A 160 -0.79 -22.90 12.91
C GLU A 160 -1.11 -22.11 11.64
N VAL A 161 -1.31 -22.80 10.51
CA VAL A 161 -1.65 -22.15 9.23
C VAL A 161 -3.05 -21.59 9.25
N GLN A 162 -4.03 -22.30 9.81
CA GLN A 162 -5.39 -21.79 9.95
C GLN A 162 -5.45 -20.55 10.85
N LYS A 163 -4.69 -20.55 11.95
CA LYS A 163 -4.55 -19.38 12.81
C LYS A 163 -3.94 -18.20 12.05
N PHE A 164 -2.84 -18.42 11.33
CA PHE A 164 -2.21 -17.38 10.51
C PHE A 164 -3.20 -16.80 9.49
N LEU A 165 -3.88 -17.63 8.71
CA LEU A 165 -4.84 -17.16 7.70
C LEU A 165 -5.99 -16.37 8.32
N HIS A 166 -6.54 -16.84 9.46
CA HIS A 166 -7.59 -16.14 10.17
C HIS A 166 -7.12 -14.79 10.73
N GLU A 167 -5.94 -14.74 11.35
CA GLU A 167 -5.37 -13.49 11.88
C GLU A 167 -5.02 -12.50 10.77
N SER A 168 -4.52 -12.98 9.62
CA SER A 168 -4.28 -12.15 8.44
C SER A 168 -5.59 -11.59 7.86
N GLN A 169 -6.67 -12.37 7.84
CA GLN A 169 -8.00 -11.88 7.46
C GLN A 169 -8.54 -10.83 8.45
N ALA A 170 -8.29 -10.99 9.74
CA ALA A 170 -8.74 -10.05 10.76
C ALA A 170 -8.10 -8.66 10.64
N ILE A 171 -6.98 -8.52 9.91
CA ILE A 171 -6.43 -7.22 9.54
C ILE A 171 -7.42 -6.39 8.70
N ASN A 172 -8.31 -7.03 7.94
CA ASN A 172 -9.33 -6.33 7.16
C ASN A 172 -10.36 -5.64 8.05
N ASP A 173 -10.83 -6.35 9.08
CA ASP A 173 -11.75 -5.78 10.07
C ASP A 173 -11.09 -4.63 10.84
N ILE A 174 -9.78 -4.74 11.12
CA ILE A 174 -8.97 -3.67 11.72
C ILE A 174 -8.92 -2.45 10.79
N ALA A 175 -8.65 -2.66 9.49
CA ALA A 175 -8.58 -1.60 8.50
C ALA A 175 -9.92 -0.86 8.34
N ASP A 176 -11.02 -1.60 8.21
CA ASP A 176 -12.37 -1.05 8.10
C ASP A 176 -12.77 -0.28 9.36
N THR A 177 -12.45 -0.82 10.54
CA THR A 177 -12.71 -0.15 11.83
C THR A 177 -11.87 1.12 11.96
N ALA A 178 -10.59 1.07 11.63
CA ALA A 178 -9.68 2.21 11.64
C ALA A 178 -10.14 3.33 10.69
N ALA A 179 -10.70 3.00 9.53
CA ALA A 179 -11.25 3.97 8.59
C ALA A 179 -12.40 4.80 9.19
N THR A 180 -13.17 4.22 10.11
CA THR A 180 -14.23 4.92 10.86
C THR A 180 -13.71 5.71 12.07
N LYS A 181 -12.40 5.67 12.33
CA LYS A 181 -11.72 6.29 13.50
C LYS A 181 -12.21 5.76 14.85
N ASN A 182 -12.74 4.55 14.90
CA ASN A 182 -13.15 3.91 16.15
C ASN A 182 -11.94 3.27 16.84
N TRP A 183 -11.05 4.10 17.37
CA TRP A 183 -9.73 3.67 17.84
C TRP A 183 -9.75 2.71 19.02
N GLN A 184 -10.69 2.87 19.96
CA GLN A 184 -10.90 1.88 21.02
C GLN A 184 -11.20 0.51 20.43
N LYS A 185 -12.10 0.43 19.44
CA LYS A 185 -12.43 -0.85 18.81
C LYS A 185 -11.27 -1.40 17.99
N THR A 186 -10.55 -0.54 17.26
CA THR A 186 -9.34 -0.95 16.53
C THR A 186 -8.30 -1.55 17.48
N ARG A 187 -8.09 -0.94 18.66
CA ARG A 187 -7.15 -1.48 19.68
C ARG A 187 -7.58 -2.85 20.20
N GLU A 188 -8.87 -3.06 20.45
CA GLU A 188 -9.40 -4.37 20.85
C GLU A 188 -9.13 -5.45 19.80
N LEU A 189 -9.37 -5.12 18.52
CA LEU A 189 -9.12 -6.05 17.41
C LEU A 189 -7.63 -6.36 17.27
N LEU A 190 -6.76 -5.35 17.34
CA LEU A 190 -5.31 -5.51 17.29
C LEU A 190 -4.77 -6.38 18.43
N ALA A 191 -5.35 -6.28 19.63
CA ALA A 191 -4.96 -7.10 20.79
C ALA A 191 -5.28 -8.59 20.60
N GLY A 192 -6.24 -8.92 19.74
CA GLY A 192 -6.58 -10.29 19.38
C GLY A 192 -5.61 -10.97 18.42
N ILE A 193 -4.67 -10.22 17.82
CA ILE A 193 -3.73 -10.73 16.83
C ILE A 193 -2.45 -11.28 17.50
N GLY A 194 -2.15 -12.55 17.24
CA GLY A 194 -0.92 -13.21 17.67
C GLY A 194 0.24 -13.14 16.67
N SER A 195 1.37 -13.75 17.05
CA SER A 195 2.51 -13.98 16.16
C SER A 195 2.19 -15.11 15.17
N PRO A 196 2.63 -15.02 13.89
CA PRO A 196 3.56 -14.02 13.33
C PRO A 196 2.90 -12.73 12.82
N VAL A 197 1.58 -12.68 12.68
CA VAL A 197 0.87 -11.52 12.09
C VAL A 197 1.14 -10.23 12.87
N ARG A 198 1.19 -10.30 14.21
CA ARG A 198 1.53 -9.16 15.07
C ARG A 198 2.89 -8.53 14.79
N SER A 199 3.84 -9.29 14.22
CA SER A 199 5.18 -8.79 13.89
C SER A 199 5.25 -8.14 12.50
N SER A 200 4.20 -8.23 11.70
CA SER A 200 4.15 -7.64 10.35
C SER A 200 4.12 -6.11 10.38
N GLN A 201 4.59 -5.47 9.31
CA GLN A 201 4.45 -4.03 9.14
C GLN A 201 3.00 -3.56 9.09
N ILE A 202 2.09 -4.35 8.52
CA ILE A 202 0.70 -3.95 8.41
C ILE A 202 0.03 -3.89 9.80
N TRP A 203 0.36 -4.82 10.70
CA TRP A 203 -0.08 -4.73 12.09
C TRP A 203 0.53 -3.51 12.79
N LEU A 204 1.85 -3.29 12.63
CA LEU A 204 2.52 -2.12 13.23
C LEU A 204 1.90 -0.80 12.76
N TYR A 205 1.62 -0.68 11.47
CA TYR A 205 0.99 0.48 10.87
C TYR A 205 -0.35 0.81 11.55
N PHE A 206 -1.25 -0.18 11.67
CA PHE A 206 -2.53 0.04 12.34
C PHE A 206 -2.38 0.30 13.84
N ASN A 207 -1.40 -0.34 14.49
CA ASN A 207 -1.09 -0.05 15.89
C ASN A 207 -0.62 1.40 16.08
N ILE A 208 0.30 1.90 15.25
CA ILE A 208 0.80 3.29 15.27
C ILE A 208 -0.36 4.27 15.10
N LEU A 209 -1.25 4.06 14.12
CA LEU A 209 -2.41 4.91 13.90
C LEU A 209 -3.38 4.88 15.08
N THR A 210 -3.62 3.71 15.65
CA THR A 210 -4.52 3.51 16.78
C THR A 210 -4.00 4.23 18.03
N GLU A 211 -2.71 4.08 18.33
CA GLU A 211 -2.08 4.74 19.47
C GLU A 211 -2.10 6.27 19.34
N ALA A 212 -1.81 6.80 18.14
CA ALA A 212 -1.99 8.23 17.88
C ALA A 212 -3.45 8.67 17.98
N GLY A 213 -4.39 7.85 17.50
CA GLY A 213 -5.84 8.01 17.62
C GLY A 213 -6.32 8.17 19.06
N LEU A 214 -5.61 7.53 19.97
CA LEU A 214 -5.91 7.50 21.40
C LEU A 214 -5.07 8.49 22.21
N GLY A 215 -4.36 9.39 21.53
CA GLY A 215 -3.56 10.46 22.13
C GLY A 215 -2.17 10.03 22.59
N GLN A 216 -1.75 8.78 22.32
CA GLN A 216 -0.42 8.25 22.69
C GLN A 216 0.66 8.63 21.66
N ASN A 217 0.70 9.91 21.29
CA ASN A 217 1.51 10.40 20.17
C ASN A 217 3.01 10.14 20.34
N ARG A 218 3.54 10.21 21.56
CA ARG A 218 4.97 9.97 21.82
C ARG A 218 5.37 8.52 21.51
N GLN A 219 4.55 7.56 21.93
CA GLN A 219 4.79 6.15 21.64
C GLN A 219 4.59 5.87 20.15
N ALA A 220 3.52 6.40 19.56
CA ALA A 220 3.23 6.23 18.14
C ALA A 220 4.36 6.75 17.23
N ILE A 221 5.00 7.88 17.58
CA ILE A 221 6.16 8.40 16.85
C ILE A 221 7.40 7.52 17.02
N ALA A 222 7.64 7.01 18.24
CA ALA A 222 8.75 6.08 18.48
C ALA A 222 8.59 4.78 17.68
N ASP A 223 7.36 4.24 17.67
CA ASP A 223 7.01 3.05 16.90
C ASP A 223 7.11 3.32 15.38
N LEU A 224 6.69 4.51 14.92
CA LEU A 224 6.83 4.92 13.52
C LEU A 224 8.30 4.99 13.09
N GLN A 225 9.17 5.57 13.93
CA GLN A 225 10.60 5.62 13.66
C GLN A 225 11.21 4.22 13.60
N ALA A 226 10.82 3.32 14.51
CA ALA A 226 11.31 1.94 14.48
C ALA A 226 10.79 1.20 13.24
N ALA A 227 9.53 1.41 12.85
CA ALA A 227 8.93 0.80 11.68
C ALA A 227 9.57 1.28 10.37
N SER A 228 9.96 2.56 10.29
CA SER A 228 10.58 3.17 9.11
C SER A 228 12.02 2.71 8.83
N GLN A 229 12.64 2.01 9.79
CA GLN A 229 14.01 1.50 9.71
C GLN A 229 14.08 -0.01 9.44
N ARG A 230 12.93 -0.70 9.35
CA ARG A 230 12.89 -2.13 9.09
C ARG A 230 13.06 -2.40 7.60
N ASP A 231 13.76 -3.49 7.26
CA ASP A 231 13.97 -3.94 5.88
C ASP A 231 12.66 -4.29 5.15
N ASP A 232 11.58 -4.54 5.89
CA ASP A 232 10.27 -4.87 5.35
C ASP A 232 9.26 -3.73 5.38
N VAL A 233 9.70 -2.48 5.61
CA VAL A 233 8.86 -1.27 5.69
C VAL A 233 7.85 -1.20 4.53
N ILE A 234 6.68 -0.61 4.76
CA ILE A 234 5.64 -0.41 3.73
C ILE A 234 5.53 1.06 3.34
N LEU A 235 5.12 1.34 2.10
CA LEU A 235 4.97 2.70 1.54
C LEU A 235 4.18 3.64 2.45
N GLN A 236 3.13 3.15 3.12
CA GLN A 236 2.32 3.96 4.03
C GLN A 236 3.15 4.47 5.22
N THR A 237 4.01 3.62 5.78
CA THR A 237 4.92 3.97 6.87
C THR A 237 6.00 4.93 6.39
N VAL A 238 6.56 4.69 5.19
CA VAL A 238 7.53 5.58 4.54
C VAL A 238 6.96 7.00 4.40
N SER A 239 5.76 7.10 3.84
CA SER A 239 5.11 8.40 3.64
C SER A 239 4.82 9.14 4.95
N ILE A 240 4.29 8.45 5.97
CA ILE A 240 4.00 9.11 7.26
C ILE A 240 5.29 9.55 7.95
N TRP A 241 6.37 8.77 7.86
CA TRP A 241 7.67 9.14 8.42
C TRP A 241 8.26 10.36 7.70
N ALA A 242 8.16 10.44 6.37
CA ALA A 242 8.61 11.59 5.62
C ALA A 242 7.83 12.87 5.97
N ASP A 243 6.49 12.78 6.08
CA ASP A 243 5.67 13.91 6.54
C ASP A 243 6.06 14.35 7.96
N TYR A 244 6.36 13.39 8.84
CA TYR A 244 6.84 13.68 10.18
C TYR A 244 8.17 14.44 10.13
N LEU A 245 9.16 13.96 9.37
CA LEU A 245 10.45 14.64 9.19
C LEU A 245 10.27 16.08 8.68
N ASP A 246 9.49 16.28 7.62
CA ASP A 246 9.21 17.64 7.09
C ASP A 246 8.56 18.54 8.14
N SER A 247 7.63 18.00 8.93
CA SER A 247 6.99 18.76 10.01
C SER A 247 7.93 19.21 11.13
N GLN A 248 9.04 18.49 11.32
CA GLN A 248 10.10 18.86 12.25
C GLN A 248 11.08 19.88 11.65
N GLY A 249 10.81 20.39 10.44
CA GLY A 249 11.71 21.26 9.69
C GLY A 249 12.88 20.52 9.04
N LYS A 250 12.88 19.18 9.06
CA LYS A 250 13.90 18.33 8.44
C LYS A 250 13.52 17.97 7.00
N THR A 251 13.19 18.98 6.20
CA THR A 251 12.75 18.80 4.81
C THR A 251 13.78 18.03 3.97
N ASP A 252 15.07 18.32 4.14
CA ASP A 252 16.13 17.62 3.39
C ASP A 252 16.22 16.14 3.77
N ASP A 253 16.09 15.80 5.05
CA ASP A 253 16.05 14.40 5.50
C ASP A 253 14.80 13.69 4.96
N ALA A 254 13.65 14.37 4.91
CA ALA A 254 12.41 13.81 4.37
C ALA A 254 12.53 13.49 2.87
N LEU A 255 13.09 14.41 2.08
CA LEU A 255 13.31 14.21 0.65
C LEU A 255 14.34 13.10 0.39
N ALA A 256 15.45 13.09 1.14
CA ALA A 256 16.47 12.05 1.02
C ALA A 256 15.92 10.66 1.35
N TYR A 257 15.12 10.56 2.42
CA TYR A 257 14.46 9.31 2.80
C TYR A 257 13.49 8.83 1.72
N LEU A 258 12.60 9.70 1.22
CA LEU A 258 11.67 9.33 0.15
C LEU A 258 12.38 8.88 -1.13
N ALA A 259 13.49 9.54 -1.52
CA ALA A 259 14.28 9.16 -2.69
C ALA A 259 15.02 7.82 -2.49
N GLN A 260 15.54 7.57 -1.28
CA GLN A 260 16.14 6.28 -0.94
C GLN A 260 15.10 5.15 -1.06
N GLU A 261 13.94 5.31 -0.44
CA GLU A 261 12.88 4.30 -0.44
C GLU A 261 12.30 4.11 -1.85
N GLN A 262 12.13 5.19 -2.64
CA GLN A 262 11.74 5.10 -4.06
C GLN A 262 12.67 4.17 -4.85
N LYS A 263 13.99 4.29 -4.62
CA LYS A 263 14.99 3.46 -5.28
C LYS A 263 14.96 2.02 -4.78
N LEU A 264 14.74 1.80 -3.48
CA LEU A 264 14.64 0.46 -2.91
C LEU A 264 13.42 -0.29 -3.45
N PHE A 265 12.30 0.40 -3.62
CA PHE A 265 11.07 -0.20 -4.14
C PHE A 265 11.03 -0.28 -5.66
N ASP A 266 11.94 0.41 -6.35
CA ASP A 266 11.87 0.62 -7.80
C ASP A 266 10.46 1.13 -8.22
N ASP A 267 9.91 2.04 -7.40
CA ASP A 267 8.54 2.51 -7.52
C ASP A 267 8.50 4.05 -7.44
N PRO A 268 8.10 4.74 -8.52
CA PRO A 268 8.04 6.21 -8.55
C PRO A 268 6.87 6.81 -7.74
N ALA A 269 6.16 5.98 -6.96
CA ALA A 269 5.03 6.36 -6.12
C ALA A 269 5.22 7.55 -5.19
N THR A 270 6.43 7.75 -4.68
CA THR A 270 6.71 8.81 -3.72
C THR A 270 6.88 10.17 -4.37
N LEU A 271 7.02 10.26 -5.70
CA LEU A 271 7.29 11.51 -6.43
C LEU A 271 6.28 12.64 -6.15
N PRO A 272 4.95 12.42 -6.10
CA PRO A 272 4.01 13.50 -5.78
C PRO A 272 4.22 14.07 -4.37
N GLN A 273 4.58 13.21 -3.40
CA GLN A 273 4.88 13.65 -2.03
C GLN A 273 6.19 14.44 -1.98
N GLN A 274 7.23 13.96 -2.66
CA GLN A 274 8.50 14.68 -2.79
C GLN A 274 8.31 16.07 -3.40
N ILE A 275 7.52 16.17 -4.49
CA ILE A 275 7.19 17.45 -5.13
C ILE A 275 6.48 18.39 -4.16
N THR A 276 5.49 17.88 -3.41
CA THR A 276 4.73 18.66 -2.42
C THR A 276 5.64 19.22 -1.33
N ILE A 277 6.51 18.37 -0.76
CA ILE A 277 7.48 18.76 0.28
C ILE A 277 8.48 19.79 -0.26
N ALA A 278 9.09 19.52 -1.42
CA ALA A 278 10.06 20.42 -2.05
C ALA A 278 9.43 21.78 -2.38
N LYS A 279 8.19 21.79 -2.88
CA LYS A 279 7.46 23.01 -3.20
C LYS A 279 7.15 23.83 -1.95
N LYS A 280 6.65 23.21 -0.88
CA LYS A 280 6.39 23.88 0.41
C LYS A 280 7.67 24.52 0.96
N ALA A 281 8.80 23.87 0.79
CA ALA A 281 10.13 24.38 1.14
C ALA A 281 10.73 25.36 0.13
N LYS A 282 10.01 25.73 -0.94
CA LYS A 282 10.45 26.63 -2.02
C LYS A 282 11.73 26.18 -2.74
N LYS A 283 11.98 24.87 -2.79
CA LYS A 283 13.11 24.26 -3.52
C LYS A 283 12.76 24.09 -5.01
N THR A 284 12.68 25.21 -5.74
CA THR A 284 12.20 25.25 -7.14
C THR A 284 12.99 24.35 -8.09
N ILE A 285 14.31 24.23 -7.92
CA ILE A 285 15.14 23.34 -8.75
C ILE A 285 14.73 21.89 -8.55
N THR A 286 14.64 21.43 -7.30
CA THR A 286 14.21 20.07 -6.94
C THR A 286 12.80 19.77 -7.43
N VAL A 287 11.86 20.73 -7.35
CA VAL A 287 10.52 20.56 -7.92
C VAL A 287 10.58 20.30 -9.42
N ASN A 288 11.39 21.05 -10.17
CA ASN A 288 11.52 20.86 -11.61
C ASN A 288 12.14 19.50 -11.96
N GLU A 289 13.19 19.09 -11.24
CA GLU A 289 13.84 17.79 -11.41
C GLU A 289 12.84 16.64 -11.19
N LEU A 290 12.10 16.66 -10.08
CA LEU A 290 11.10 15.63 -9.75
C LEU A 290 9.92 15.61 -10.73
N VAL A 291 9.51 16.77 -11.26
CA VAL A 291 8.45 16.83 -12.29
C VAL A 291 8.94 16.19 -13.60
N VAL A 292 10.19 16.44 -14.00
CA VAL A 292 10.79 15.81 -15.19
C VAL A 292 10.91 14.31 -14.97
N GLU A 293 11.39 13.86 -13.82
CA GLU A 293 11.43 12.44 -13.45
C GLU A 293 10.05 11.80 -13.55
N CYS A 294 9.03 12.45 -13.00
CA CYS A 294 7.66 11.97 -13.06
C CYS A 294 7.14 11.87 -14.51
N GLN A 295 7.50 12.81 -15.39
CA GLN A 295 7.16 12.73 -16.82
C GLN A 295 7.85 11.54 -17.51
N MET A 296 9.10 11.24 -17.15
CA MET A 296 9.85 10.11 -17.71
C MET A 296 9.30 8.74 -17.31
N THR A 297 8.44 8.65 -16.29
CA THR A 297 7.84 7.37 -15.89
C THR A 297 6.89 6.78 -16.94
N GLY A 298 6.28 7.63 -17.79
CA GLY A 298 5.25 7.21 -18.75
C GLY A 298 3.91 6.79 -18.12
N ILE A 299 3.71 6.96 -16.81
CA ILE A 299 2.50 6.57 -16.08
C ILE A 299 1.53 7.76 -16.03
N ASP A 300 0.50 7.75 -16.87
CA ASP A 300 -0.43 8.89 -17.06
C ASP A 300 -1.05 9.37 -15.75
N ARG A 301 -1.50 8.44 -14.90
CA ARG A 301 -2.11 8.79 -13.61
C ARG A 301 -1.12 9.42 -12.64
N LEU A 302 0.11 8.92 -12.61
CA LEU A 302 1.18 9.48 -11.78
C LEU A 302 1.56 10.89 -12.25
N GLN A 303 1.69 11.07 -13.57
CA GLN A 303 1.98 12.38 -14.17
C GLN A 303 0.91 13.43 -13.81
N GLN A 304 -0.37 13.04 -13.80
CA GLN A 304 -1.45 13.90 -13.34
C GLN A 304 -1.30 14.28 -11.86
N GLN A 305 -0.95 13.32 -10.99
CA GLN A 305 -0.73 13.56 -9.56
C GLN A 305 0.47 14.49 -9.31
N CYS A 306 1.61 14.26 -9.98
CA CYS A 306 2.77 15.14 -9.90
C CYS A 306 2.47 16.55 -10.41
N SER A 307 1.70 16.66 -11.50
CA SER A 307 1.27 17.95 -12.06
C SER A 307 0.33 18.70 -11.10
N ALA A 308 -0.50 17.99 -10.35
CA ALA A 308 -1.34 18.60 -9.32
C ALA A 308 -0.48 19.07 -8.14
N ALA A 309 0.45 18.23 -7.66
CA ALA A 309 1.37 18.55 -6.56
C ALA A 309 2.27 19.77 -6.87
N SER A 310 2.70 19.94 -8.13
CA SER A 310 3.50 21.10 -8.53
C SER A 310 2.67 22.40 -8.64
N LYS A 311 1.33 22.32 -8.72
CA LYS A 311 0.42 23.47 -8.85
C LYS A 311 -0.21 23.93 -7.54
N SER A 312 -0.49 23.02 -6.60
CA SER A 312 -1.00 23.31 -5.23
C SER A 312 0.04 24.00 -4.35
#